data_AF-A0A662KBU6-F1
#
_entry.id   AF-A0A662KBU6-F1
#
_cell.length_a   1.000
_cell.length_b   1.000
_cell.length_c   1.000
_cell.angle_alpha   90.00
_cell.angle_beta   90.00
_cell.angle_gamma   90.00
#
_symmetry.space_group_name_H-M   'P 1'
#
loop_
_entity.id
_entity.type
_entity.pdbx_description
1 polymer ?
#
loop_
_entity_poly.entity_id
_entity_poly.type
_entity_poly.pdbx_seq_one_letter_code
_entity_poly.pdbx_strand_id
1 'polypeptide(L)'
;MRKSLALATAGLLLLASIPLAASIPKRDIRVGFKGIWKEDGEKGKFKGIIIHKGKINIMKGVWESINGTGRGKIVGIMKRGYFIGRICEDGNKEPIVGLYKVNRDKKVIKMKWMTPTKEGIAIAKIMLHKS
;
A
#
# COMPACT_ATOMS: atom_id res chain seq x y z
N MET A 1 -32.76 -76.47 13.82
CA MET A 1 -31.46 -76.27 13.13
C MET A 1 -31.17 -74.77 13.01
N ARG A 2 -29.90 -74.41 12.80
CA ARG A 2 -29.24 -73.14 13.16
C ARG A 2 -29.59 -71.92 12.29
N LYS A 3 -29.76 -70.77 12.99
CA LYS A 3 -29.34 -69.36 12.79
C LYS A 3 -28.83 -68.81 11.42
N SER A 4 -29.11 -67.50 11.26
CA SER A 4 -28.36 -66.41 10.55
C SER A 4 -28.81 -66.12 9.11
N LEU A 5 -29.38 -64.96 8.73
CA LEU A 5 -28.96 -63.54 8.79
C LEU A 5 -27.73 -63.22 7.92
N ALA A 6 -27.94 -62.48 6.81
CA ALA A 6 -27.01 -61.55 6.17
C ALA A 6 -27.78 -60.79 5.05
N LEU A 7 -28.18 -59.53 5.21
CA LEU A 7 -27.44 -58.26 5.31
C LEU A 7 -27.09 -57.66 3.94
N ALA A 8 -27.66 -56.47 3.72
CA ALA A 8 -27.56 -55.61 2.56
C ALA A 8 -26.13 -55.13 2.28
N THR A 9 -25.77 -55.04 1.00
CA THR A 9 -24.65 -54.24 0.52
C THR A 9 -25.19 -52.95 -0.09
N ALA A 10 -25.39 -51.94 0.76
CA ALA A 10 -25.47 -50.55 0.32
C ALA A 10 -24.02 -50.06 0.10
N GLY A 11 -23.69 -49.75 -1.15
CA GLY A 11 -22.40 -49.19 -1.53
C GLY A 11 -22.18 -47.83 -0.86
N LEU A 12 -21.18 -47.76 0.00
CA LEU A 12 -20.74 -46.56 0.68
C LEU A 12 -19.91 -45.70 -0.30
N LEU A 13 -20.53 -44.70 -0.92
CA LEU A 13 -19.83 -43.62 -1.62
C LEU A 13 -19.17 -42.72 -0.56
N LEU A 14 -17.89 -42.96 -0.28
CA LEU A 14 -17.04 -42.04 0.47
C LEU A 14 -16.78 -40.78 -0.37
N LEU A 15 -17.64 -39.77 -0.20
CA LEU A 15 -17.33 -38.39 -0.56
C LEU A 15 -16.20 -37.92 0.36
N ALA A 16 -14.96 -37.95 -0.14
CA ALA A 16 -13.84 -37.29 0.51
C ALA A 16 -14.16 -35.79 0.63
N SER A 17 -14.48 -35.36 1.84
CA SER A 17 -14.60 -33.96 2.22
C SER A 17 -13.21 -33.32 2.17
N ILE A 18 -12.79 -32.89 0.98
CA ILE A 18 -11.67 -31.95 0.85
C ILE A 18 -12.11 -30.68 1.59
N PRO A 19 -11.45 -30.28 2.70
CA PRO A 19 -11.69 -28.96 3.23
C PRO A 19 -11.11 -27.99 2.21
N LEU A 20 -11.98 -27.39 1.40
CA LEU A 20 -11.67 -26.21 0.62
C LEU A 20 -11.33 -25.14 1.64
N ALA A 21 -10.05 -25.04 2.01
CA ALA A 21 -9.51 -23.94 2.79
C ALA A 21 -9.71 -22.68 1.95
N ALA A 22 -10.91 -22.09 2.07
CA ALA A 22 -11.23 -20.81 1.47
C ALA A 22 -10.19 -19.83 2.01
N SER A 23 -9.23 -19.45 1.16
CA SER A 23 -8.25 -18.45 1.51
C SER A 23 -9.01 -17.17 1.80
N ILE A 24 -9.21 -16.85 3.08
CA ILE A 24 -9.82 -15.59 3.48
C ILE A 24 -8.98 -14.48 2.82
N PRO A 25 -9.54 -13.67 1.91
CA PRO A 25 -8.75 -12.67 1.22
C PRO A 25 -8.19 -11.73 2.29
N LYS A 26 -6.86 -11.67 2.42
CA LYS A 26 -6.19 -10.70 3.30
C LYS A 26 -6.62 -9.32 2.84
N ARG A 27 -7.49 -8.67 3.62
CA ARG A 27 -7.96 -7.32 3.31
C ARG A 27 -6.74 -6.39 3.23
N ASP A 28 -6.63 -5.66 2.12
CA ASP A 28 -5.61 -4.62 1.96
C ASP A 28 -5.81 -3.56 3.04
N ILE A 29 -4.81 -3.38 3.92
CA ILE A 29 -4.86 -2.30 4.94
C ILE A 29 -4.58 -0.97 4.22
N ARG A 30 -5.50 -0.01 4.38
CA ARG A 30 -5.40 1.33 3.80
C ARG A 30 -5.22 2.36 4.89
N VAL A 31 -4.18 3.19 4.76
CA VAL A 31 -3.86 4.24 5.73
C VAL A 31 -3.70 5.57 5.01
N GLY A 32 -4.41 6.60 5.47
CA GLY A 32 -4.29 7.94 4.88
C GLY A 32 -3.03 8.65 5.35
N PHE A 33 -2.58 9.67 4.62
CA PHE A 33 -1.55 10.59 5.09
C PHE A 33 -1.76 12.00 4.53
N LYS A 34 -1.24 13.00 5.25
CA LYS A 34 -1.17 14.39 4.83
C LYS A 34 0.16 14.99 5.28
N GLY A 35 0.80 15.79 4.44
CA GLY A 35 2.12 16.31 4.71
C GLY A 35 2.51 17.51 3.86
N ILE A 36 3.77 17.90 4.05
CA ILE A 36 4.45 18.95 3.30
C ILE A 36 5.72 18.42 2.65
N TRP A 37 6.03 18.91 1.46
CA TRP A 37 7.30 18.68 0.79
C TRP A 37 8.03 20.01 0.60
N LYS A 38 9.35 19.93 0.48
CA LYS A 38 10.24 21.06 0.22
C LYS A 38 11.33 20.62 -0.73
N GLU A 39 11.63 21.45 -1.72
CA GLU A 39 12.81 21.42 -2.57
C GLU A 39 13.41 22.83 -2.60
N ASP A 40 14.57 23.05 -3.21
CA ASP A 40 15.26 24.34 -3.14
C ASP A 40 14.38 25.54 -3.55
N GLY A 41 14.12 26.43 -2.59
CA GLY A 41 13.29 27.62 -2.77
C GLY A 41 11.78 27.35 -2.87
N GLU A 42 11.34 26.09 -2.87
CA GLU A 42 9.95 25.71 -3.10
C GLU A 42 9.40 24.78 -2.03
N LYS A 43 8.10 24.89 -1.77
CA LYS A 43 7.38 24.05 -0.81
C LYS A 43 5.97 23.79 -1.27
N GLY A 44 5.45 22.64 -0.89
CA GLY A 44 4.09 22.28 -1.21
C GLY A 44 3.45 21.35 -0.21
N LYS A 45 2.20 21.01 -0.47
CA LYS A 45 1.41 20.05 0.29
C LYS A 45 1.34 18.75 -0.49
N PHE A 46 1.22 17.64 0.22
CA PHE A 46 0.92 16.36 -0.39
C PHE A 46 0.03 15.52 0.53
N LYS A 47 -0.83 14.70 -0.07
CA LYS A 47 -1.78 13.85 0.65
C LYS A 47 -2.07 12.59 -0.16
N GLY A 48 -2.47 11.52 0.52
CA GLY A 48 -2.78 10.29 -0.17
C GLY A 48 -3.09 9.13 0.76
N ILE A 49 -2.92 7.94 0.21
CA ILE A 49 -3.12 6.66 0.87
C ILE A 49 -1.90 5.77 0.69
N ILE A 50 -1.64 4.95 1.69
CA ILE A 50 -0.69 3.84 1.66
C ILE A 50 -1.52 2.56 1.75
N ILE A 51 -1.34 1.68 0.77
CA ILE A 51 -2.02 0.39 0.67
C ILE A 51 -1.00 -0.70 0.97
N HIS A 52 -1.21 -1.45 2.05
CA HIS A 52 -0.36 -2.58 2.40
C HIS A 52 -0.72 -3.80 1.55
N LYS A 53 0.25 -4.33 0.78
CA LYS A 53 0.10 -5.52 -0.07
C LYS A 53 1.23 -6.51 0.19
N GLY A 54 1.00 -7.47 1.07
CA GLY A 54 1.98 -8.51 1.41
C GLY A 54 3.30 -7.92 1.93
N LYS A 55 4.38 -8.02 1.13
CA LYS A 55 5.72 -7.55 1.52
C LYS A 55 6.04 -6.11 1.09
N ILE A 56 5.09 -5.43 0.46
CA ILE A 56 5.26 -4.06 -0.04
C ILE A 56 4.13 -3.14 0.42
N ASN A 57 4.37 -1.83 0.38
CA ASN A 57 3.29 -0.86 0.47
C ASN A 57 3.25 -0.04 -0.81
N ILE A 58 2.05 0.30 -1.27
CA ILE A 58 1.84 1.15 -2.45
C ILE A 58 1.36 2.51 -1.96
N MET A 59 2.15 3.55 -2.22
CA MET A 59 1.74 4.92 -1.99
C MET A 59 1.03 5.45 -3.23
N LYS A 60 -0.14 6.04 -3.04
CA LYS A 60 -0.87 6.81 -4.07
C LYS A 60 -1.28 8.13 -3.47
N GLY A 61 -0.96 9.24 -4.12
CA GLY A 61 -1.28 10.55 -3.60
C GLY A 61 -1.32 11.63 -4.66
N VAL A 62 -1.55 12.84 -4.18
CA VAL A 62 -1.47 14.08 -4.92
C VAL A 62 -0.52 15.03 -4.21
N TRP A 63 0.17 15.86 -4.99
CA TRP A 63 1.02 16.94 -4.50
C TRP A 63 0.60 18.24 -5.18
N GLU A 64 0.84 19.35 -4.50
CA GLU A 64 0.50 20.69 -4.96
C GLU A 64 1.51 21.68 -4.37
N SER A 65 2.04 22.57 -5.20
CA SER A 65 2.90 23.65 -4.74
C SER A 65 2.09 24.72 -4.00
N ILE A 66 2.66 25.28 -2.93
CA ILE A 66 2.02 26.41 -2.22
C ILE A 66 2.08 27.70 -3.06
N ASN A 67 3.08 27.82 -3.93
CA ASN A 67 3.29 28.99 -4.77
C ASN A 67 2.54 28.89 -6.12
N GLY A 68 1.73 27.85 -6.32
CA GLY A 68 0.91 27.67 -7.53
C GLY A 68 1.68 27.25 -8.78
N THR A 69 2.96 26.88 -8.65
CA THR A 69 3.87 26.49 -9.74
C THR A 69 3.58 25.12 -10.33
N GLY A 70 2.84 24.25 -9.63
CA GLY A 70 2.57 22.91 -10.12
C GLY A 70 1.66 22.09 -9.21
N ARG A 71 1.05 21.05 -9.78
CA ARG A 71 0.27 20.05 -9.06
C ARG A 71 0.26 18.74 -9.83
N GLY A 72 0.23 17.63 -9.12
CA GLY A 72 0.24 16.34 -9.79
C GLY A 72 -0.12 15.17 -8.90
N LYS A 73 0.00 13.98 -9.48
CA LYS A 73 -0.19 12.70 -8.80
C LYS A 73 1.17 12.10 -8.49
N ILE A 74 1.26 11.35 -7.41
CA ILE A 74 2.44 10.55 -7.06
C ILE A 74 2.01 9.10 -6.81
N VAL A 75 2.71 8.16 -7.41
CA VAL A 75 2.49 6.72 -7.21
C VAL A 75 3.82 6.01 -7.11
N GLY A 76 3.98 5.16 -6.10
CA GLY A 76 5.20 4.38 -5.95
C GLY A 76 5.11 3.25 -4.94
N ILE A 77 6.13 2.42 -4.95
CA ILE A 77 6.32 1.30 -4.03
C ILE A 77 7.20 1.76 -2.87
N MET A 78 6.77 1.48 -1.65
CA MET A 78 7.53 1.64 -0.43
C MET A 78 7.94 0.26 0.09
N LYS A 79 9.24 -0.03 0.11
CA LYS A 79 9.78 -1.31 0.55
C LYS A 79 11.13 -1.12 1.25
N ARG A 80 11.26 -1.64 2.47
CA ARG A 80 12.53 -1.66 3.24
C ARG A 80 13.21 -0.28 3.36
N GLY A 81 12.44 0.79 3.53
CA GLY A 81 12.98 2.16 3.64
C GLY A 81 13.23 2.85 2.30
N TYR A 82 13.02 2.16 1.17
CA TYR A 82 13.12 2.74 -0.17
C TYR A 82 11.75 3.07 -0.74
N PHE A 83 11.64 4.23 -1.36
CA PHE A 83 10.53 4.64 -2.21
C PHE A 83 11.00 4.65 -3.66
N ILE A 84 10.27 3.98 -4.53
CA ILE A 84 10.51 3.97 -5.98
C ILE A 84 9.17 4.22 -6.66
N GLY A 85 9.07 5.30 -7.42
CA GLY A 85 7.80 5.72 -7.99
C GLY A 85 7.94 6.68 -9.16
N ARG A 86 6.84 7.37 -9.41
CA ARG A 86 6.73 8.40 -10.43
C ARG A 86 5.82 9.54 -9.97
N ILE A 87 6.14 10.73 -10.42
CA ILE A 87 5.29 11.90 -10.39
C ILE A 87 4.62 12.02 -11.77
N CYS A 88 3.32 12.30 -11.78
CA CYS A 88 2.56 12.55 -12.98
C CYS A 88 1.98 13.97 -12.94
N GLU A 89 2.40 14.82 -13.88
CA GLU A 89 1.96 16.22 -14.04
C GLU A 89 1.64 16.45 -15.51
N ASP A 90 0.42 16.90 -15.83
CA ASP A 90 -0.03 17.27 -17.18
C ASP A 90 0.40 16.32 -18.31
N GLY A 91 0.30 15.02 -18.07
CA GLY A 91 0.64 13.96 -19.03
C GLY A 91 2.09 13.50 -18.99
N ASN A 92 2.98 14.28 -18.38
CA ASN A 92 4.37 13.93 -18.13
C ASN A 92 4.48 12.96 -16.95
N LYS A 93 5.46 12.05 -17.04
CA LYS A 93 5.77 11.06 -16.01
C LYS A 93 7.25 11.15 -15.69
N GLU A 94 7.58 11.68 -14.53
CA GLU A 94 8.96 11.79 -14.06
C GLU A 94 9.23 10.71 -13.00
N PRO A 95 10.34 9.97 -13.09
CA PRO A 95 10.71 9.02 -12.03
C PRO A 95 11.07 9.76 -10.74
N ILE A 96 10.72 9.17 -9.61
CA ILE A 96 11.10 9.65 -8.27
C ILE A 96 11.58 8.48 -7.43
N VAL A 97 12.69 8.67 -6.75
CA VAL A 97 13.22 7.75 -5.76
C VAL A 97 13.38 8.44 -4.42
N GLY A 98 13.43 7.68 -3.33
CA GLY A 98 13.66 8.26 -2.02
C GLY A 98 13.98 7.26 -0.93
N LEU A 99 14.56 7.77 0.14
CA LEU A 99 14.76 7.06 1.39
C LEU A 99 13.76 7.58 2.41
N TYR A 100 13.00 6.69 3.03
CA TYR A 100 12.00 7.04 4.01
C TYR A 100 12.20 6.34 5.34
N LYS A 101 11.82 7.02 6.42
CA LYS A 101 11.72 6.47 7.78
C LYS A 101 10.33 6.72 8.33
N VAL A 102 9.78 5.70 8.97
CA VAL A 102 8.48 5.78 9.67
C VAL A 102 8.76 5.82 11.16
N ASN A 103 8.30 6.89 11.82
CA ASN A 103 8.15 6.92 13.27
C ASN A 103 6.72 6.48 13.60
N ARG A 104 6.57 5.27 14.16
CA ARG A 104 5.27 4.67 14.46
C ARG A 104 4.57 5.36 15.63
N ASP A 105 5.30 5.75 16.65
CA ASP A 105 4.77 6.39 17.86
C ASP A 105 4.18 7.76 17.53
N LYS A 106 4.94 8.56 16.78
CA LYS A 106 4.53 9.89 16.33
C LYS A 106 3.60 9.84 15.11
N LYS A 107 3.41 8.67 14.50
CA LYS A 107 2.64 8.48 13.26
C LYS A 107 3.12 9.42 12.15
N VAL A 108 4.43 9.48 11.93
CA VAL A 108 5.06 10.37 10.94
C VAL A 108 5.94 9.59 9.97
N ILE A 109 5.86 9.95 8.70
CA ILE A 109 6.75 9.53 7.62
C ILE A 109 7.64 10.72 7.28
N LYS A 110 8.95 10.50 7.28
CA LYS A 110 9.92 11.44 6.71
C LYS A 110 10.59 10.77 5.52
N MET A 111 10.79 11.52 4.43
CA MET A 111 11.39 11.01 3.21
C MET A 111 12.34 12.05 2.63
N LYS A 112 13.60 11.68 2.36
CA LYS A 112 14.43 12.40 1.39
C LYS A 112 14.14 11.79 0.02
N TRP A 113 13.88 12.61 -0.97
CA TRP A 113 13.50 12.16 -2.31
C TRP A 113 14.29 12.92 -3.37
N MET A 114 14.36 12.34 -4.57
CA MET A 114 14.95 12.97 -5.74
C MET A 114 14.26 12.49 -7.02
N THR A 115 14.17 13.38 -7.99
CA THR A 115 13.91 13.10 -9.42
C THR A 115 15.25 13.24 -10.17
N PRO A 116 15.29 13.07 -11.51
CA PRO A 116 16.50 13.35 -12.29
C PRO A 116 17.00 14.79 -12.18
N THR A 117 16.12 15.74 -11.85
CA THR A 117 16.42 17.18 -11.90
C THR A 117 16.32 17.88 -10.55
N LYS A 118 15.62 17.30 -9.58
CA LYS A 118 15.30 17.94 -8.30
C LYS A 118 15.53 16.99 -7.13
N GLU A 119 15.85 17.54 -5.97
CA GLU A 119 15.82 16.78 -4.72
C GLU A 119 15.16 17.57 -3.59
N GLY A 120 14.71 16.85 -2.56
CA GLY A 120 14.02 17.47 -1.47
C GLY A 120 13.67 16.55 -0.32
N ILE A 121 12.87 17.08 0.60
CA ILE A 121 12.40 16.39 1.79
C ILE A 121 10.87 16.46 1.85
N ALA A 122 10.24 15.36 2.23
CA ALA A 122 8.81 15.28 2.51
C ALA A 122 8.56 14.77 3.93
N ILE A 123 7.62 15.41 4.64
CA ILE A 123 7.20 15.02 5.97
C ILE A 123 5.68 14.91 5.99
N ALA A 124 5.16 13.72 6.31
CA ALA A 124 3.72 13.46 6.39
C ALA A 124 3.32 12.85 7.72
N LYS A 125 2.14 13.27 8.21
CA LYS A 125 1.43 12.62 9.30
C LYS A 125 0.55 11.51 8.73
N ILE A 126 0.64 10.33 9.34
CA ILE A 126 -0.20 9.18 9.07
C ILE A 126 -1.55 9.40 9.76
N MET A 127 -2.61 9.36 8.97
CA MET A 127 -3.98 9.50 9.41
C MET A 127 -4.56 8.10 9.59
N LEU A 128 -5.01 7.77 10.80
CA LEU A 128 -5.78 6.55 11.02
C LEU A 128 -7.08 6.67 10.22
N HIS A 129 -7.33 5.69 9.36
CA HIS A 129 -8.63 5.54 8.73
C HIS A 129 -9.60 5.08 9.83
N LYS A 130 -10.64 5.87 10.14
CA LYS A 130 -11.82 5.29 10.81
C LYS A 130 -12.45 4.34 9.80
N SER A 131 -12.35 3.04 10.04
CA SER A 131 -13.12 2.03 9.31
C SER A 131 -14.60 2.30 9.44
#